data_AF-A0A7C6WII9-F1
#
_entry.id   AF-A0A7C6WII9-F1
#
_cell.length_a   1.000
_cell.length_b   1.000
_cell.length_c   1.000
_cell.angle_alpha   90.00
_cell.angle_beta   90.00
_cell.angle_gamma   90.00
#
_symmetry.space_group_name_H-M   'P 1'
#
loop_
_entity.id
_entity.type
_entity.pdbx_description
1 polymer ?
#
loop_
_entity_poly.entity_id
_entity_poly.type
_entity_poly.pdbx_seq_one_letter_code
_entity_poly.pdbx_strand_id
1 'polypeptide(L)'
;TLRVSLSADPVEEVKVAKEILASLGLYKKPTLISCPTCGRIQYNMLEIVDEIELFLEQFSNTDLKIAIMGCAVNGPGEARDADIGIAGGRNGALLFKKGEIIKRLEQTEIVETLKNEIYNLINDKN
;
A
#
# COMPACT_ATOMS: atom_id res chain seq x y z
N THR A 1 11.00 20.66 13.63
CA THR A 1 11.81 19.51 14.08
C THR A 1 10.96 18.66 15.01
N LEU A 2 11.00 17.34 14.89
CA LEU A 2 10.18 16.39 15.66
C LEU A 2 11.06 15.20 16.08
N ARG A 3 10.81 14.65 17.26
CA ARG A 3 11.31 13.34 17.70
C ARG A 3 10.16 12.55 18.32
N VAL A 4 10.05 11.28 17.96
CA VAL A 4 9.16 10.33 18.62
C VAL A 4 10.00 9.52 19.60
N SER A 5 9.54 9.29 20.82
CA SER A 5 10.27 8.51 21.82
C SER A 5 9.58 7.16 22.04
N LEU A 6 10.24 6.08 21.60
CA LEU A 6 9.71 4.72 21.68
C LEU A 6 10.64 3.84 22.52
N SER A 7 10.09 2.89 23.27
CA SER A 7 10.87 1.81 23.91
C SER A 7 11.15 0.68 22.89
N ALA A 8 11.74 1.04 21.76
CA ALA A 8 12.04 0.18 20.62
C ALA A 8 13.37 0.59 19.96
N ASP A 9 13.73 -0.03 18.84
CA ASP A 9 14.90 0.36 18.06
C ASP A 9 14.80 1.85 17.63
N PRO A 10 15.86 2.66 17.76
CA PRO A 10 15.86 4.07 17.34
C PRO A 10 15.47 4.29 15.87
N VAL A 11 15.67 3.30 14.98
CA VAL A 11 15.21 3.36 13.59
C VAL A 11 13.69 3.49 13.51
N GLU A 12 12.96 2.84 14.43
CA GLU A 12 11.50 2.92 14.49
C GLU A 12 11.02 4.33 14.91
N GLU A 13 11.78 5.06 15.74
CA GLU A 13 11.48 6.47 16.06
C GLU A 13 11.44 7.33 14.78
N VAL A 14 12.35 7.06 13.83
CA VAL A 14 12.43 7.79 12.55
C VAL A 14 11.29 7.41 11.62
N LYS A 15 10.92 6.12 11.56
CA LYS A 15 9.79 5.66 10.74
C LYS A 15 8.48 6.29 11.22
N VAL A 16 8.19 6.21 12.52
CA VAL A 16 6.97 6.77 13.11
C VAL A 16 6.92 8.30 12.97
N ALA A 17 8.07 8.99 13.13
CA ALA A 17 8.12 10.43 12.89
C ALA A 17 7.74 10.80 11.45
N LYS A 18 8.23 10.04 10.45
CA LYS A 18 7.87 10.25 9.04
C LYS A 18 6.39 9.96 8.78
N GLU A 19 5.82 8.92 9.39
CA GLU A 19 4.39 8.59 9.27
C GLU A 19 3.48 9.69 9.82
N ILE A 20 3.80 10.24 10.98
CA ILE A 20 3.05 11.36 11.57
C ILE A 20 3.05 12.56 10.63
N LEU A 21 4.22 12.92 10.09
CA LEU A 21 4.34 14.05 9.17
C LEU A 21 3.61 13.76 7.84
N ALA A 22 3.70 12.54 7.32
CA ALA A 22 3.04 12.15 6.08
C ALA A 22 1.51 12.18 6.21
N SER A 23 0.97 11.67 7.32
CA SER A 23 -0.46 11.70 7.64
C SER A 23 -1.04 13.12 7.70
N LEU A 24 -0.20 14.11 8.00
CA LEU A 24 -0.56 15.53 8.04
C LEU A 24 -0.24 16.29 6.73
N GLY A 25 0.25 15.60 5.69
CA GLY A 25 0.67 16.22 4.44
C GLY A 25 1.95 17.06 4.54
N LEU A 26 2.72 16.92 5.62
CA LEU A 26 3.96 17.67 5.88
C LEU A 26 5.23 16.94 5.43
N TYR A 27 5.11 15.69 4.99
CA TYR A 27 6.21 14.89 4.46
C TYR A 27 5.74 14.05 3.28
N LYS A 28 6.50 14.05 2.19
CA LYS A 28 6.15 13.29 0.98
C LYS A 28 6.80 11.92 1.01
N LYS A 29 5.98 10.89 1.18
CA LYS A 29 6.34 9.49 0.99
C LYS A 29 5.14 8.71 0.43
N PRO A 30 5.37 7.56 -0.22
CA PRO A 30 4.28 6.66 -0.56
C PRO A 30 3.50 6.29 0.70
N THR A 31 2.17 6.30 0.60
CA THR A 31 1.26 5.91 1.68
C THR A 31 0.64 4.58 1.33
N LEU A 32 0.79 3.59 2.21
CA LEU A 32 0.14 2.29 2.08
C LEU A 32 -1.10 2.25 2.97
N ILE A 33 -2.24 1.93 2.38
CA ILE A 33 -3.53 1.81 3.05
C ILE A 33 -3.93 0.34 2.98
N SER A 34 -4.13 -0.30 4.12
CA SER A 34 -4.60 -1.68 4.21
C SER A 34 -5.87 -1.77 5.04
N CYS A 35 -6.74 -2.75 4.72
CA CYS A 35 -7.91 -3.00 5.55
C CYS A 35 -7.47 -3.66 6.88
N PRO A 36 -8.18 -3.43 8.00
CA PRO A 36 -7.80 -3.91 9.34
C PRO A 36 -7.89 -5.43 9.53
N THR A 37 -8.10 -6.18 8.44
CA THR A 37 -8.46 -7.60 8.36
C THR A 37 -9.87 -7.94 8.84
N CYS A 38 -10.48 -8.98 8.25
CA CYS A 38 -11.77 -9.51 8.67
C CYS A 38 -11.93 -10.96 8.18
N GLY A 39 -12.99 -11.66 8.62
CA GLY A 39 -13.29 -13.04 8.21
C GLY A 39 -13.60 -13.26 6.71
N ARG A 40 -13.56 -12.20 5.89
CA ARG A 40 -13.74 -12.28 4.43
C ARG A 40 -12.42 -12.37 3.66
N ILE A 41 -11.27 -12.33 4.33
CA ILE A 41 -9.97 -12.49 3.68
C ILE A 41 -9.81 -13.93 3.17
N GLN A 42 -9.33 -14.06 1.94
CA GLN A 42 -9.18 -15.34 1.25
C GLN A 42 -7.78 -15.56 0.65
N TYR A 43 -6.80 -14.77 1.09
CA TYR A 43 -5.42 -14.80 0.62
C TYR A 43 -4.48 -14.27 1.70
N ASN A 44 -3.17 -14.42 1.51
CA ASN A 44 -2.18 -13.99 2.49
C ASN A 44 -1.91 -12.48 2.42
N MET A 45 -2.88 -11.69 2.87
CA MET A 45 -2.79 -10.23 2.83
C MET A 45 -1.60 -9.70 3.61
N LEU A 46 -1.39 -10.17 4.84
CA LEU A 46 -0.40 -9.59 5.75
C LEU A 46 1.01 -9.67 5.16
N GLU A 47 1.37 -10.83 4.61
CA GLU A 47 2.67 -11.00 3.92
C GLU A 47 2.82 -10.05 2.73
N ILE A 48 1.75 -9.82 1.95
CA ILE A 48 1.79 -8.87 0.82
C ILE A 48 1.91 -7.43 1.32
N VAL A 49 1.25 -7.08 2.42
CA VAL A 49 1.38 -5.74 3.04
C VAL A 49 2.82 -5.52 3.49
N ASP A 50 3.40 -6.46 4.24
CA ASP A 50 4.76 -6.36 4.76
C ASP A 50 5.78 -6.24 3.63
N GLU A 51 5.64 -7.05 2.57
CA GLU A 51 6.54 -7.04 1.43
C GLU A 51 6.44 -5.74 0.61
N ILE A 52 5.23 -5.21 0.44
CA ILE A 52 5.02 -3.94 -0.26
C ILE A 52 5.48 -2.76 0.58
N GLU A 53 5.26 -2.78 1.90
CA GLU A 53 5.74 -1.74 2.82
C GLU A 53 7.27 -1.62 2.75
N LEU A 54 7.99 -2.74 2.85
CA LEU A 54 9.44 -2.79 2.71
C LEU A 54 9.91 -2.26 1.33
N PHE A 55 9.19 -2.63 0.27
CA PHE A 55 9.48 -2.13 -1.08
C PHE A 55 9.24 -0.61 -1.20
N LEU A 56 8.28 -0.05 -0.47
CA LEU A 56 7.99 1.39 -0.52
C LEU A 56 9.02 2.23 0.24
N GLU A 57 9.74 1.66 1.22
CA GLU A 57 10.77 2.38 2.00
C GLU A 57 11.91 2.94 1.13
N GLN A 58 12.17 2.35 -0.03
CA GLN A 58 13.23 2.81 -0.95
C GLN A 58 12.86 4.09 -1.71
N PHE A 59 11.58 4.48 -1.74
CA PHE A 59 11.12 5.67 -2.46
C PHE A 59 10.87 6.83 -1.49
N SER A 60 11.52 7.96 -1.76
CA SER A 60 11.34 9.21 -1.00
C SER A 60 10.88 10.32 -1.93
N ASN A 61 10.21 11.33 -1.37
CA ASN A 61 9.66 12.49 -2.10
C ASN A 61 8.54 12.18 -3.12
N THR A 62 7.97 10.97 -3.06
CA THR A 62 6.83 10.58 -3.89
C THR A 62 5.52 10.78 -3.11
N ASP A 63 4.53 11.38 -3.75
CA ASP A 63 3.13 11.41 -3.26
C ASP A 63 2.31 10.40 -4.08
N LEU A 64 2.19 9.19 -3.55
CA LEU A 64 1.50 8.07 -4.18
C LEU A 64 0.74 7.29 -3.10
N LYS A 65 -0.54 7.03 -3.33
CA LYS A 65 -1.38 6.24 -2.42
C LYS A 65 -1.61 4.85 -2.98
N ILE A 66 -1.24 3.84 -2.22
CA ILE A 66 -1.35 2.42 -2.56
C ILE A 66 -2.37 1.78 -1.62
N ALA A 67 -3.25 0.92 -2.15
CA ALA A 67 -4.24 0.21 -1.35
C ALA A 67 -4.11 -1.32 -1.44
N ILE A 68 -4.20 -2.02 -0.31
CA ILE A 68 -4.26 -3.49 -0.25
C ILE A 68 -5.50 -3.91 0.56
N MET A 69 -6.48 -4.48 -0.13
CA MET A 69 -7.82 -4.73 0.43
C MET A 69 -8.18 -6.22 0.45
N GLY A 70 -8.85 -6.63 1.52
CA GLY A 70 -9.05 -8.05 1.85
C GLY A 70 -10.13 -8.77 1.07
N CYS A 71 -11.08 -7.99 0.55
CA CYS A 71 -12.21 -8.50 -0.20
C CYS A 71 -12.56 -7.54 -1.33
N ALA A 72 -13.05 -8.09 -2.44
CA ALA A 72 -13.58 -7.32 -3.57
C ALA A 72 -14.92 -6.59 -3.28
N VAL A 73 -15.57 -6.85 -2.13
CA VAL A 73 -16.89 -6.29 -1.81
C VAL A 73 -16.78 -4.82 -1.44
N ASN A 74 -16.02 -4.52 -0.39
CA ASN A 74 -15.81 -3.14 0.07
C ASN A 74 -14.47 -2.59 -0.40
N GLY A 75 -13.51 -3.45 -0.76
CA GLY A 75 -12.14 -3.05 -1.10
C GLY A 75 -12.04 -1.97 -2.17
N PRO A 76 -12.68 -2.11 -3.34
CA PRO A 76 -12.62 -1.08 -4.39
C PRO A 76 -13.25 0.26 -3.96
N GLY A 77 -14.25 0.23 -3.08
CA GLY A 77 -14.90 1.45 -2.56
C GLY A 77 -14.03 2.15 -1.51
N GLU A 78 -13.48 1.39 -0.56
CA GLU A 78 -12.56 1.85 0.49
C GLU A 78 -11.25 2.41 -0.09
N ALA A 79 -10.87 1.95 -1.29
CA ALA A 79 -9.63 2.31 -1.96
C ALA A 79 -9.81 3.30 -3.13
N ARG A 80 -10.97 3.94 -3.28
CA ARG A 80 -11.24 4.87 -4.40
C ARG A 80 -10.25 6.04 -4.43
N ASP A 81 -9.78 6.48 -3.28
CA ASP A 81 -8.81 7.58 -3.13
C ASP A 81 -7.36 7.15 -3.36
N ALA A 82 -7.10 5.86 -3.61
CA ALA A 82 -5.78 5.35 -3.94
C ALA A 82 -5.47 5.49 -5.43
N ASP A 83 -4.22 5.80 -5.76
CA ASP A 83 -3.74 5.83 -7.15
C ASP A 83 -3.75 4.43 -7.76
N ILE A 84 -3.39 3.42 -6.96
CA ILE A 84 -3.34 2.01 -7.34
C ILE A 84 -3.64 1.12 -6.14
N GLY A 85 -4.20 -0.06 -6.39
CA GLY A 85 -4.33 -1.05 -5.34
C GLY A 85 -4.84 -2.40 -5.80
N ILE A 86 -4.89 -3.33 -4.84
CA ILE A 86 -5.43 -4.67 -5.03
C ILE A 86 -6.60 -4.92 -4.10
N ALA A 87 -7.62 -5.62 -4.59
CA ALA A 87 -8.70 -6.15 -3.77
C ALA A 87 -8.76 -7.67 -3.94
N GLY A 88 -8.38 -8.39 -2.90
CA GLY A 88 -8.28 -9.84 -2.93
C GLY A 88 -9.63 -10.56 -2.88
N GLY A 89 -9.60 -11.83 -3.27
CA GLY A 89 -10.74 -12.73 -3.22
C GLY A 89 -10.32 -14.17 -3.50
N ARG A 90 -11.31 -15.04 -3.75
CA ARG A 90 -11.06 -16.46 -4.03
C ARG A 90 -10.25 -16.60 -5.32
N ASN A 91 -9.06 -17.18 -5.21
CA ASN A 91 -8.12 -17.44 -6.31
C ASN A 91 -7.66 -16.14 -7.01
N GLY A 92 -7.16 -15.17 -6.26
CA GLY A 92 -6.48 -14.01 -6.83
C GLY A 92 -6.91 -12.66 -6.26
N ALA A 93 -6.60 -11.60 -7.00
CA ALA A 93 -6.97 -10.24 -6.66
C ALA A 93 -7.36 -9.43 -7.90
N LEU A 94 -8.17 -8.41 -7.70
CA LEU A 94 -8.45 -7.40 -8.71
C LEU A 94 -7.45 -6.26 -8.53
N LEU A 95 -6.67 -5.96 -9.57
CA LEU A 95 -5.88 -4.75 -9.66
C LEU A 95 -6.79 -3.61 -10.10
N PHE A 96 -6.75 -2.49 -9.38
CA PHE A 96 -7.44 -1.28 -9.76
C PHE A 96 -6.49 -0.08 -9.73
N LYS A 97 -6.80 0.93 -10.56
CA LYS A 97 -6.11 2.23 -10.60
C LYS A 97 -7.15 3.32 -10.61
N LYS A 98 -7.03 4.31 -9.70
CA LYS A 98 -7.98 5.43 -9.55
C LYS A 98 -9.46 5.00 -9.52
N GLY A 99 -9.74 3.88 -8.85
CA GLY A 99 -11.08 3.30 -8.72
C GLY A 99 -11.59 2.47 -9.90
N GLU A 100 -10.82 2.32 -10.98
CA GLU A 100 -11.16 1.46 -12.13
C GLU A 100 -10.44 0.12 -12.08
N ILE A 101 -11.16 -0.98 -12.33
CA ILE A 101 -10.59 -2.32 -12.38
C ILE A 101 -9.82 -2.48 -13.69
N ILE A 102 -8.52 -2.77 -13.59
CA ILE A 102 -7.63 -2.91 -14.74
C ILE A 102 -7.57 -4.37 -15.18
N LYS A 103 -7.30 -5.30 -14.25
CA LYS A 103 -7.19 -6.74 -14.53
C LYS A 103 -7.36 -7.58 -13.28
N ARG A 104 -7.63 -8.87 -13.48
CA ARG A 104 -7.55 -9.89 -12.45
C ARG A 104 -6.15 -10.50 -12.45
N LEU A 105 -5.62 -10.77 -11.27
CA LEU A 105 -4.31 -11.38 -11.03
C LEU A 105 -4.48 -12.69 -10.29
N GLU A 106 -3.68 -13.69 -10.65
CA GLU A 106 -3.53 -14.90 -9.85
C GLU A 106 -2.68 -14.60 -8.60
N GLN A 107 -2.84 -15.39 -7.53
CA GLN A 107 -2.17 -15.09 -6.25
C GLN A 107 -0.65 -14.97 -6.37
N THR A 108 -0.04 -15.78 -7.22
CA THR A 108 1.41 -15.81 -7.46
C THR A 108 1.92 -14.55 -8.15
N GLU A 109 1.06 -13.79 -8.84
CA GLU A 109 1.44 -12.63 -9.65
C GLU A 109 1.21 -11.30 -8.93
N ILE A 110 0.49 -11.32 -7.80
CA ILE A 110 0.00 -10.11 -7.10
C ILE A 110 1.16 -9.18 -6.75
N VAL A 111 2.15 -9.70 -6.03
CA VAL A 111 3.26 -8.92 -5.49
C VAL A 111 4.10 -8.31 -6.60
N GLU A 112 4.56 -9.14 -7.53
CA GLU A 112 5.43 -8.70 -8.63
C GLU A 112 4.73 -7.69 -9.52
N THR A 113 3.46 -7.95 -9.87
CA THR A 113 2.68 -7.00 -10.67
C THR A 113 2.51 -5.68 -9.92
N LEU A 114 2.15 -5.70 -8.64
CA LEU A 114 1.93 -4.48 -7.87
C LEU A 114 3.22 -3.65 -7.75
N LYS A 115 4.37 -4.29 -7.50
CA LYS A 115 5.69 -3.61 -7.47
C LYS A 115 6.02 -2.95 -8.79
N ASN A 116 5.84 -3.67 -9.91
CA ASN A 116 6.12 -3.14 -11.25
C ASN A 116 5.23 -1.94 -11.58
N GLU A 117 3.94 -2.03 -11.26
CA GLU A 117 3.00 -0.94 -11.52
C GLU A 117 3.28 0.28 -10.64
N ILE A 118 3.66 0.09 -9.37
CA ILE A 118 4.11 1.18 -8.49
C ILE A 118 5.37 1.83 -9.07
N TYR A 119 6.36 1.05 -9.48
CA TYR A 119 7.60 1.56 -10.04
C TYR A 119 7.36 2.40 -11.30
N ASN A 120 6.49 1.93 -12.20
CA ASN A 120 6.10 2.67 -13.40
C ASN A 120 5.41 3.99 -13.04
N LEU A 121 4.46 3.97 -12.10
CA LEU A 121 3.75 5.19 -11.66
C LEU A 121 4.68 6.22 -11.01
N ILE A 122 5.75 5.77 -10.34
CA ILE A 122 6.74 6.67 -9.74
C ILE A 122 7.61 7.31 -10.83
N ASN A 123 8.01 6.55 -11.85
CA ASN A 123 8.87 7.05 -12.92
C ASN A 123 8.13 7.87 -13.97
N ASP A 124 6.86 7.56 -14.27
CA ASP A 124 6.03 8.32 -15.20
C ASP A 124 5.63 9.72 -14.65
N LYS A 125 5.80 9.93 -13.32
CA LYS A 125 5.53 11.20 -12.63
C LYS A 125 6.76 12.12 -12.53
N ASN A 126 7.94 11.70 -12.99
CA ASN A 126 9.19 12.48 -13.01
C ASN A 126 9.53 12.97 -14.43
#